data_AF-A0A845G1L3-F1
#
_entry.id   AF-A0A845G1L3-F1
#
_cell.length_a   1.000
_cell.length_b   1.000
_cell.length_c   1.000
_cell.angle_alpha   90.00
_cell.angle_beta   90.00
_cell.angle_gamma   90.00
#
_symmetry.space_group_name_H-M   'P 1'
#
loop_
_entity.id
_entity.type
_entity.pdbx_description
1 polymer ?
#
loop_
_entity_poly.entity_id
_entity_poly.type
_entity_poly.pdbx_seq_one_letter_code
_entity_poly.pdbx_strand_id
1 'polypeptide(L)'
;MKILVLGILLVLAISGCGHDEKTWPTRSFDSTVWHHTPEGERYIFVKDLLNNQHLRGTSRSDIEKMLGKPSFVSNDGTYITYIVRVDSGLIYLLDVRFVPMPNGGHVVSKAFVRTD
;
A
#
# COMPACT_ATOMS: atom_id res chain seq x y z
N MET A 1 -27.30 0.22 57.59
CA MET A 1 -28.01 0.78 56.42
C MET A 1 -27.58 0.01 55.18
N LYS A 2 -28.54 -0.63 54.51
CA LYS A 2 -28.35 -1.32 53.23
C LYS A 2 -28.39 -0.26 52.13
N ILE A 3 -27.36 -0.16 51.30
CA ILE A 3 -27.45 0.51 50.00
C ILE A 3 -27.12 -0.53 48.95
N LEU A 4 -28.19 -1.07 48.37
CA LEU A 4 -28.23 -1.78 47.11
C LEU A 4 -27.86 -0.76 46.02
N VAL A 5 -26.78 -1.00 45.26
CA VAL A 5 -26.64 -0.40 43.92
C VAL A 5 -26.57 -1.53 42.92
N LEU A 6 -27.70 -1.66 42.25
CA LEU A 6 -28.04 -2.56 41.17
C LEU A 6 -27.50 -1.96 39.85
N GLY A 7 -26.85 -2.77 39.03
CA GLY A 7 -26.87 -2.64 37.56
C GLY A 7 -25.94 -1.59 36.92
N ILE A 8 -25.01 -2.07 36.11
CA ILE A 8 -25.16 -2.13 34.64
C ILE A 8 -23.99 -2.95 34.09
N LEU A 9 -24.36 -4.05 33.42
CA LEU A 9 -23.53 -4.78 32.48
C LEU A 9 -23.13 -3.82 31.34
N LEU A 10 -21.83 -3.64 31.07
CA LEU A 10 -21.40 -3.29 29.72
C LEU A 10 -20.29 -4.25 29.28
N VAL A 11 -20.74 -5.26 28.56
CA VAL A 11 -19.93 -6.18 27.78
C VAL A 11 -19.23 -5.37 26.69
N LEU A 12 -17.95 -5.03 26.89
CA LEU A 12 -17.05 -4.63 25.80
C LEU A 12 -16.46 -5.88 25.16
N ALA A 13 -17.34 -6.72 24.59
CA ALA A 13 -16.98 -7.75 23.64
C ALA A 13 -17.51 -7.32 22.28
N ILE A 14 -16.91 -6.29 21.69
CA ILE A 14 -17.19 -5.93 20.31
C ILE A 14 -15.89 -5.50 19.64
N SER A 15 -15.67 -6.09 18.46
CA SER A 15 -14.83 -5.57 17.39
C SER A 15 -13.35 -5.91 17.46
N GLY A 16 -13.07 -7.19 17.27
CA GLY A 16 -11.79 -7.67 16.75
C GLY A 16 -11.97 -8.68 15.62
N CYS A 17 -13.01 -8.56 14.78
CA CYS A 17 -12.99 -9.20 13.47
C CYS A 17 -11.94 -8.48 12.61
N GLY A 18 -10.66 -8.67 12.95
CA GLY A 18 -9.55 -8.41 12.03
C GLY A 18 -9.64 -9.49 10.98
N HIS A 19 -10.41 -9.23 9.93
CA HIS A 19 -10.36 -9.97 8.68
C HIS A 19 -8.88 -10.19 8.38
N ASP A 20 -8.44 -11.45 8.31
CA ASP A 20 -7.05 -11.83 8.10
C ASP A 20 -6.51 -11.13 6.85
N GLU A 21 -5.94 -9.93 7.02
CA GLU A 21 -4.71 -9.55 6.37
C GLU A 21 -3.67 -10.57 6.81
N LYS A 22 -3.78 -11.77 6.25
CA LYS A 22 -2.84 -12.88 6.31
C LYS A 22 -1.46 -12.25 6.13
N THR A 23 -0.76 -12.01 7.23
CA THR A 23 0.27 -10.96 7.32
C THR A 23 1.25 -11.14 6.17
N TRP A 24 1.22 -10.23 5.20
CA TRP A 24 2.18 -10.32 4.10
C TRP A 24 3.59 -10.32 4.71
N PRO A 25 4.45 -11.27 4.32
CA PRO A 25 5.83 -11.25 4.75
C PRO A 25 6.42 -9.88 4.42
N THR A 26 7.22 -9.36 5.33
CA THR A 26 7.81 -8.03 5.20
C THR A 26 9.32 -8.17 5.07
N ARG A 27 9.86 -7.56 4.02
CA ARG A 27 11.29 -7.41 3.79
C ARG A 27 11.57 -5.93 3.53
N SER A 28 12.70 -5.44 4.05
CA SER A 28 13.16 -4.08 3.76
C SER A 28 13.26 -3.86 2.26
N PHE A 29 12.80 -2.70 1.81
CA PHE A 29 12.84 -2.34 0.42
C PHE A 29 14.30 -2.11 -0.03
N ASP A 30 14.65 -2.74 -1.13
CA ASP A 30 15.90 -2.54 -1.86
C ASP A 30 15.56 -2.50 -3.35
N SER A 31 15.91 -1.40 -4.02
CA SER A 31 15.54 -1.20 -5.43
C SER A 31 16.21 -2.22 -6.34
N THR A 32 17.46 -2.59 -6.08
CA THR A 32 18.17 -3.61 -6.86
C THR A 32 17.47 -4.96 -6.71
N VAL A 33 17.12 -5.38 -5.50
CA VAL A 33 16.40 -6.64 -5.28
C VAL A 33 15.00 -6.59 -5.92
N TRP A 34 14.29 -5.47 -5.80
CA TRP A 34 12.98 -5.26 -6.43
C TRP A 34 13.02 -5.49 -7.94
N HIS A 35 14.00 -4.89 -8.63
CA HIS A 35 14.17 -5.02 -10.09
C HIS A 35 14.41 -6.47 -10.55
N HIS A 36 15.06 -7.28 -9.71
CA HIS A 36 15.29 -8.70 -9.98
C HIS A 36 14.15 -9.60 -9.49
N THR A 37 13.19 -9.07 -8.73
CA THR A 37 12.04 -9.83 -8.22
C THR A 37 10.94 -9.86 -9.28
N PRO A 38 10.43 -11.06 -9.66
CA PRO A 38 9.34 -11.18 -10.62
C PRO A 38 8.09 -10.38 -10.24
N GLU A 39 7.38 -9.89 -11.25
CA GLU A 39 6.03 -9.35 -11.05
C GLU A 39 5.13 -10.42 -10.43
N GLY A 40 4.41 -10.08 -9.36
CA GLY A 40 3.63 -11.04 -8.58
C GLY A 40 4.34 -11.61 -7.33
N GLU A 41 5.65 -11.41 -7.19
CA GLU A 41 6.41 -11.80 -5.98
C GLU A 41 6.90 -10.58 -5.17
N ARG A 42 6.66 -9.37 -5.69
CA ARG A 42 7.09 -8.10 -5.10
C ARG A 42 6.33 -7.68 -3.84
N TYR A 43 5.22 -8.36 -3.52
CA TYR A 43 4.37 -8.06 -2.35
C TYR A 43 5.14 -8.06 -1.03
N ILE A 44 6.25 -8.78 -0.94
CA ILE A 44 7.08 -8.86 0.25
C ILE A 44 7.72 -7.51 0.66
N PHE A 45 7.84 -6.56 -0.28
CA PHE A 45 8.44 -5.24 -0.05
C PHE A 45 7.42 -4.14 0.19
N VAL A 46 6.15 -4.40 -0.11
CA VAL A 46 5.13 -3.36 -0.23
C VAL A 46 4.85 -2.68 1.11
N LYS A 47 4.84 -3.45 2.19
CA LYS A 47 4.64 -2.90 3.54
C LYS A 47 5.74 -1.90 3.91
N ASP A 48 6.99 -2.20 3.57
CA ASP A 48 8.13 -1.33 3.84
C ASP A 48 8.07 -0.06 2.97
N LEU A 49 7.78 -0.21 1.67
CA LEU A 49 7.56 0.90 0.73
C LEU A 49 6.51 1.91 1.21
N LEU A 50 5.40 1.41 1.75
CA LEU A 50 4.30 2.25 2.23
C LEU A 50 4.60 2.86 3.61
N ASN A 51 5.16 2.08 4.55
CA ASN A 51 5.38 2.53 5.93
C ASN A 51 6.53 3.52 6.07
N ASN A 52 7.64 3.32 5.35
CA ASN A 52 8.81 4.19 5.43
C ASN A 52 8.70 5.43 4.51
N GLN A 53 7.51 5.66 3.92
CA GLN A 53 7.23 6.81 3.06
C GLN A 53 8.21 6.97 1.87
N HIS A 54 8.85 5.90 1.40
CA HIS A 54 9.79 5.92 0.27
C HIS A 54 9.18 6.53 -1.00
N LEU A 55 7.86 6.46 -1.13
CA LEU A 55 7.13 6.95 -2.29
C LEU A 55 6.69 8.40 -2.13
N ARG A 56 6.39 8.88 -0.92
CA ARG A 56 5.64 10.13 -0.73
C ARG A 56 6.51 11.34 -1.08
N GLY A 57 5.96 12.25 -1.90
CA GLY A 57 6.67 13.45 -2.36
C GLY A 57 7.71 13.18 -3.46
N THR A 58 7.95 11.91 -3.80
CA THR A 58 8.88 11.53 -4.86
C THR A 58 8.30 11.88 -6.23
N SER A 59 9.14 12.32 -7.16
CA SER A 59 8.72 12.62 -8.53
C SER A 59 8.38 11.33 -9.27
N ARG A 60 7.51 11.41 -10.29
CA ARG A 60 7.22 10.25 -11.14
C ARG A 60 8.48 9.62 -11.74
N SER A 61 9.40 10.43 -12.25
CA SER A 61 10.66 9.92 -12.82
C SER A 61 11.51 9.18 -11.79
N ASP A 62 11.51 9.62 -10.53
CA ASP A 62 12.30 8.95 -9.49
C ASP A 62 11.62 7.67 -9.00
N ILE A 63 10.28 7.63 -8.99
CA ILE A 63 9.53 6.38 -8.80
C ILE A 63 9.87 5.37 -9.90
N GLU A 64 9.87 5.78 -11.17
CA GLU A 64 10.18 4.90 -12.30
C GLU A 64 11.66 4.43 -12.29
N LYS A 65 12.60 5.26 -11.82
CA LYS A 65 13.98 4.81 -11.56
C LYS A 65 14.07 3.79 -10.42
N MET A 66 13.31 4.02 -9.35
CA MET A 66 13.37 3.20 -8.14
C MET A 66 12.66 1.85 -8.30
N LEU A 67 11.46 1.84 -8.88
CA LEU A 67 10.60 0.66 -9.02
C LEU A 67 10.58 0.07 -10.42
N GLY A 68 11.20 0.76 -11.39
CA GLY A 68 11.16 0.37 -12.79
C GLY A 68 9.88 0.78 -13.49
N LYS A 69 9.71 0.19 -14.68
CA LYS A 69 8.55 0.43 -15.53
C LYS A 69 7.26 -0.04 -14.82
N PRO A 70 6.22 0.80 -14.73
CA PRO A 70 4.94 0.39 -14.16
C PRO A 70 4.21 -0.58 -15.10
N SER A 71 3.37 -1.43 -14.50
CA SER A 71 2.49 -2.35 -15.25
C SER A 71 1.39 -1.59 -16.00
N PHE A 72 0.97 -0.43 -15.48
CA PHE A 72 0.02 0.45 -16.15
C PHE A 72 0.27 1.93 -15.80
N VAL A 73 -0.06 2.80 -16.75
CA VAL A 73 -0.02 4.26 -16.64
C VAL A 73 -1.38 4.80 -17.04
N SER A 74 -1.99 5.64 -16.21
CA SER A 74 -3.25 6.29 -16.56
C SER A 74 -3.09 7.26 -17.72
N ASN A 75 -4.12 7.38 -18.56
CA ASN A 75 -4.10 8.24 -19.76
C ASN A 75 -3.84 9.72 -19.43
N ASP A 76 -4.33 10.18 -18.27
CA ASP A 76 -4.16 11.53 -17.75
C ASP A 76 -2.87 11.70 -16.92
N GLY A 77 -2.09 10.63 -16.73
CA GLY A 77 -0.87 10.62 -15.93
C GLY A 77 -1.07 10.80 -14.42
N THR A 78 -2.32 10.84 -13.93
CA THR A 78 -2.62 11.06 -12.51
C THR A 78 -2.26 9.86 -11.62
N TYR A 79 -2.07 8.67 -12.20
CA TYR A 79 -1.61 7.50 -11.45
C TYR A 79 -0.85 6.48 -12.30
N ILE A 80 -0.05 5.67 -11.62
CA ILE A 80 0.57 4.46 -12.18
C ILE A 80 0.31 3.29 -11.24
N THR A 81 0.35 2.07 -11.76
CA THR A 81 0.20 0.86 -10.96
C THR A 81 1.28 -0.16 -11.24
N TYR A 82 1.66 -0.91 -10.22
CA TYR A 82 2.58 -2.04 -10.30
C TYR A 82 1.88 -3.31 -9.82
N ILE A 83 1.96 -4.40 -10.59
CA ILE A 83 1.53 -5.72 -10.13
C ILE A 83 2.51 -6.20 -9.06
N VAL A 84 2.01 -6.43 -7.84
CA VAL A 84 2.83 -6.86 -6.70
C VAL A 84 2.55 -8.29 -6.26
N ARG A 85 1.34 -8.80 -6.50
CA ARG A 85 0.97 -10.19 -6.24
C ARG A 85 -0.03 -10.69 -7.27
N VAL A 86 0.13 -11.95 -7.67
CA VAL A 86 -0.88 -12.70 -8.41
C VAL A 86 -1.13 -13.98 -7.62
N ASP A 87 -2.36 -14.19 -7.15
CA ASP A 87 -2.72 -15.36 -6.34
C ASP A 87 -4.16 -15.78 -6.62
N SER A 88 -4.35 -17.03 -7.06
CA SER A 88 -5.67 -17.66 -7.16
C SER A 88 -6.70 -16.86 -7.97
N GLY A 89 -6.25 -16.19 -9.04
CA GLY A 89 -7.08 -15.36 -9.91
C GLY A 89 -7.26 -13.91 -9.42
N LEU A 90 -6.71 -13.54 -8.26
CA LEU A 90 -6.66 -12.17 -7.77
C LEU A 90 -5.34 -11.50 -8.14
N ILE A 91 -5.42 -10.27 -8.64
CA ILE A 91 -4.26 -9.42 -8.91
C ILE A 91 -4.23 -8.32 -7.86
N TYR A 92 -3.11 -8.17 -7.18
CA TYR A 92 -2.89 -7.09 -6.23
C TYR A 92 -1.95 -6.06 -6.86
N LEU A 93 -2.39 -4.81 -6.80
CA LEU A 93 -1.75 -3.67 -7.41
C LEU A 93 -1.26 -2.71 -6.34
N LEU A 94 0.01 -2.31 -6.42
CA LEU A 94 0.50 -1.08 -5.78
C LEU A 94 0.11 0.10 -6.66
N ASP A 95 -0.85 0.88 -6.19
CA ASP A 95 -1.39 2.05 -6.86
C ASP A 95 -0.71 3.31 -6.32
N VAL A 96 -0.10 4.11 -7.21
CA VAL A 96 0.66 5.32 -6.88
C VAL A 96 0.00 6.51 -7.57
N ARG A 97 -0.55 7.41 -6.75
CA ARG A 97 -1.30 8.60 -7.17
C ARG A 97 -0.41 9.83 -7.13
N PHE A 98 -0.51 10.66 -8.17
CA PHE A 98 0.24 11.89 -8.29
C PHE A 98 -0.65 13.12 -8.16
N VAL A 99 -0.04 14.24 -7.75
CA VAL A 99 -0.61 15.58 -7.85
C VAL A 99 0.33 16.48 -8.64
N PRO A 100 -0.21 17.43 -9.43
CA PRO A 100 0.60 18.37 -10.18
C PRO A 100 1.33 19.33 -9.25
N MET A 101 2.55 19.72 -9.64
CA MET A 101 3.34 20.75 -8.99
C MET A 101 3.27 22.07 -9.77
N PRO A 102 3.48 23.23 -9.11
CA PRO A 102 3.46 24.54 -9.77
C PRO A 102 4.45 24.69 -10.93
N ASN A 103 5.55 23.92 -10.92
CA ASN A 103 6.58 23.92 -11.96
C ASN A 103 6.29 22.93 -13.12
N GLY A 104 5.09 22.35 -13.18
CA GLY A 104 4.68 21.41 -14.23
C GLY A 104 5.09 19.94 -14.00
N GLY A 105 5.71 19.62 -12.85
CA GLY A 105 6.01 18.24 -12.46
C GLY A 105 4.84 17.52 -11.77
N HIS A 106 5.05 16.26 -11.42
CA HIS A 106 4.11 15.45 -10.64
C HIS A 106 4.84 14.77 -9.48
N VAL A 107 4.22 14.80 -8.29
CA VAL A 107 4.75 14.12 -7.09
C VAL A 107 3.72 13.19 -6.50
N VAL A 108 4.19 12.13 -5.86
CA VAL A 108 3.32 11.16 -5.21
C VAL A 108 2.58 11.82 -4.04
N SER A 109 1.26 11.85 -4.12
CA SER A 109 0.39 12.29 -3.03
C SER A 109 -0.06 11.14 -2.15
N LYS A 110 -0.25 9.96 -2.74
CA LYS A 110 -0.77 8.76 -2.07
C LYS A 110 -0.25 7.51 -2.75
N ALA A 111 0.04 6.48 -1.96
CA ALA A 111 0.27 5.14 -2.45
C ALA A 111 -0.49 4.14 -1.57
N PHE A 112 -1.06 3.09 -2.17
CA PHE A 112 -1.79 2.05 -1.44
C PHE A 112 -1.90 0.77 -2.29
N VAL A 113 -2.26 -0.33 -1.64
CA VAL A 113 -2.56 -1.59 -2.33
C VAL A 113 -4.07 -1.69 -2.58
N ARG A 114 -4.45 -2.17 -3.76
CA ARG A 114 -5.82 -2.61 -4.07
C ARG A 114 -5.80 -3.91 -4.86
N THR A 115 -6.91 -4.61 -4.87
CA THR A 115 -7.16 -5.66 -5.88
C THR A 115 -7.66 -5.03 -7.17
N ASP A 116 -7.36 -5.66 -8.30
CA ASP A 116 -7.98 -5.32 -9.59
C ASP A 116 -9.37 -5.93 -9.75
#